data_AF-A0A251NN90-F1
#
_entry.id   AF-A0A251NN90-F1
#
_cell.length_a   1.000
_cell.length_b   1.000
_cell.length_c   1.000
_cell.angle_alpha   90.00
_cell.angle_beta   90.00
_cell.angle_gamma   90.00
#
_symmetry.space_group_name_H-M   'P 1'
#
loop_
_entity.id
_entity.type
_entity.pdbx_description
1 polymer ?
#
loop_
_entity_poly.entity_id
_entity_poly.type
_entity_poly.pdbx_seq_one_letter_code
_entity_poly.pdbx_strand_id
1 'polypeptide(L)'
;MAGKGGATPSTYSPSPTTHKTKSLSFGNDDVLRPDDREWHQCRPACDLPVVISCASLALADAGIMMYDLVTSVSVSYLGKNLVLDPTLEEESHQDGSLILTCMPSRDEVTQLTITGEWSTPKINKGMKICMDACSKFSQIMKSCLKGLDSALEEEDSNVD
;
A
#
# COMPACT_ATOMS: atom_id res chain seq x y z
N MET A 1 5.15 -48.06 -47.34
CA MET A 1 4.18 -48.41 -46.29
C MET A 1 4.21 -47.33 -45.23
N ALA A 2 3.01 -46.90 -44.82
CA ALA A 2 2.72 -45.63 -44.18
C ALA A 2 3.35 -45.43 -42.80
N GLY A 3 3.78 -44.19 -42.54
CA GLY A 3 4.25 -43.73 -41.23
C GLY A 3 3.12 -43.72 -40.20
N LYS A 4 3.41 -44.20 -38.99
CA LYS A 4 2.54 -44.09 -37.82
C LYS A 4 2.82 -42.75 -37.15
N GLY A 5 1.88 -41.81 -37.26
CA GLY A 5 1.85 -40.59 -36.45
C GLY A 5 1.39 -40.93 -35.02
N GLY A 6 2.21 -40.58 -34.03
CA GLY A 6 1.84 -40.58 -32.63
C GLY A 6 1.04 -39.31 -32.31
N ALA A 7 -0.14 -39.48 -31.71
CA ALA A 7 -0.98 -38.38 -31.23
C ALA A 7 -0.40 -37.82 -29.93
N THR A 8 -0.11 -36.51 -29.90
CA THR A 8 0.12 -35.74 -28.67
C THR A 8 -1.23 -35.22 -28.13
N PRO A 9 -1.41 -35.14 -26.81
CA PRO A 9 -2.66 -34.67 -26.21
C PRO A 9 -2.84 -33.15 -26.38
N SER A 10 -4.10 -32.75 -26.52
CA SER A 10 -4.58 -31.38 -26.75
C SER A 10 -4.06 -30.38 -25.70
N THR A 11 -3.33 -29.38 -26.17
CA THR A 11 -2.97 -28.17 -25.43
C THR A 11 -4.24 -27.38 -25.12
N TYR A 12 -4.64 -27.33 -23.85
CA TYR A 12 -5.69 -26.44 -23.36
C TYR A 12 -5.19 -24.99 -23.42
N SER A 13 -5.79 -24.17 -24.28
CA SER A 13 -5.57 -22.73 -24.37
C SER A 13 -6.85 -22.04 -23.90
N PRO A 14 -6.86 -21.33 -22.75
CA PRO A 14 -8.06 -20.64 -22.32
C PRO A 14 -8.23 -19.39 -23.17
N SER A 15 -9.39 -19.27 -23.81
CA SER A 15 -9.85 -18.04 -24.45
C SER A 15 -10.24 -17.03 -23.35
N PRO A 16 -9.81 -15.76 -23.41
CA PRO A 16 -10.17 -14.78 -22.39
C PRO A 16 -11.63 -14.37 -22.56
N THR A 17 -12.50 -14.87 -21.68
CA THR A 17 -13.87 -14.38 -21.51
C THR A 17 -13.84 -12.98 -20.90
N THR A 18 -14.39 -12.02 -21.63
CA THR A 18 -14.55 -10.62 -21.26
C THR A 18 -15.54 -10.47 -20.09
N HIS A 19 -15.04 -10.55 -18.86
CA HIS A 19 -15.75 -9.98 -17.71
C HIS A 19 -15.49 -8.47 -17.70
N LYS A 20 -16.57 -7.67 -17.82
CA LYS A 20 -16.52 -6.21 -17.71
C LYS A 20 -16.04 -5.82 -16.32
N THR A 21 -14.75 -5.60 -16.16
CA THR A 21 -14.20 -4.82 -15.06
C THR A 21 -14.76 -3.41 -15.23
N LYS A 22 -15.60 -2.95 -14.30
CA LYS A 22 -15.89 -1.53 -14.18
C LYS A 22 -14.56 -0.90 -13.76
N SER A 23 -13.80 -0.39 -14.72
CA SER A 23 -12.62 0.41 -14.42
C SER A 23 -13.09 1.60 -13.61
N LEU A 24 -12.61 1.71 -12.37
CA LEU A 24 -12.56 3.00 -11.69
C LEU A 24 -11.63 3.88 -12.55
N SER A 25 -12.23 4.60 -13.49
CA SER A 25 -11.57 5.66 -14.23
C SER A 25 -11.32 6.80 -13.24
N PHE A 26 -10.20 6.73 -12.54
CA PHE A 26 -9.54 7.95 -12.08
C PHE A 26 -9.21 8.74 -13.34
N GLY A 27 -9.86 9.89 -13.52
CA GLY A 27 -9.56 10.77 -14.65
C GLY A 27 -8.07 11.09 -14.63
N ASN A 28 -7.43 11.04 -15.80
CA ASN A 28 -6.03 11.45 -15.95
C ASN A 28 -5.82 12.95 -15.63
N ASP A 29 -6.90 13.70 -15.45
CA ASP A 29 -6.89 15.15 -15.23
C ASP A 29 -6.64 15.54 -13.75
N ASP A 30 -6.77 14.61 -12.80
CA ASP A 30 -6.43 14.86 -11.39
C ASP A 30 -4.96 14.50 -11.06
N VAL A 31 -4.24 13.93 -12.03
CA VAL A 31 -2.85 13.48 -11.92
C VAL A 31 -1.96 14.29 -12.86
N LEU A 32 -2.20 15.60 -12.99
CA LEU A 32 -1.28 16.52 -13.65
C LEU A 32 -1.13 17.80 -12.83
N ARG A 33 0.07 18.05 -12.30
CA ARG A 33 0.38 19.38 -11.76
C ARG A 33 0.34 20.40 -12.92
N PRO A 34 -0.17 21.62 -12.68
CA PRO A 34 -0.26 22.68 -13.69
C PRO A 34 1.09 23.28 -14.18
N ASP A 35 2.23 22.61 -13.97
CA ASP A 35 3.58 23.20 -14.12
C ASP A 35 4.52 22.43 -15.09
N ASP A 36 4.02 21.48 -15.89
CA ASP A 36 4.76 20.79 -16.98
C ASP A 36 6.17 20.25 -16.61
N ARG A 37 6.43 19.93 -15.33
CA ARG A 37 7.69 19.31 -14.87
C ARG A 37 7.49 17.84 -14.53
N GLU A 38 8.44 17.00 -14.96
CA GLU A 38 8.43 15.55 -14.76
C GLU A 38 8.33 15.13 -13.28
N TRP A 39 7.55 14.07 -13.01
CA TRP A 39 7.19 13.51 -11.71
C TRP A 39 8.35 13.05 -10.81
N HIS A 40 9.59 13.09 -11.29
CA HIS A 40 10.74 12.48 -10.62
C HIS A 40 11.29 13.30 -9.43
N GLN A 41 10.85 14.55 -9.24
CA GLN A 41 11.50 15.46 -8.27
C GLN A 41 10.61 15.91 -7.09
N CYS A 42 9.32 15.58 -7.07
CA CYS A 42 8.38 16.13 -6.08
C CYS A 42 7.37 15.10 -5.57
N ARG A 43 7.81 13.88 -5.24
CA ARG A 43 7.00 13.03 -4.36
C ARG A 43 7.44 13.31 -2.92
N PRO A 44 6.60 13.98 -2.10
CA PRO A 44 6.79 13.94 -0.65
C PRO A 44 6.91 12.46 -0.25
N ALA A 45 7.93 12.11 0.53
CA ALA A 45 8.10 10.72 0.94
C ALA A 45 6.94 10.27 1.85
N CYS A 46 6.19 11.21 2.43
CA CYS A 46 5.03 10.97 3.27
C CYS A 46 3.73 10.55 2.53
N ASP A 47 3.54 10.79 1.23
CA ASP A 47 2.27 10.46 0.57
C ASP A 47 2.10 8.97 0.25
N LEU A 48 3.19 8.29 -0.13
CA LEU A 48 3.18 6.87 -0.48
C LEU A 48 2.61 5.96 0.62
N PRO A 49 3.02 6.08 1.90
CA PRO A 49 2.51 5.19 2.94
C PRO A 49 1.01 5.33 3.19
N VAL A 50 0.47 6.56 3.05
CA VAL A 50 -0.96 6.84 3.20
C VAL A 50 -1.75 6.16 2.07
N VAL A 51 -1.30 6.30 0.83
CA VAL A 51 -1.95 5.70 -0.34
C VAL A 51 -2.00 4.18 -0.24
N ILE A 52 -0.90 3.54 0.19
CA ILE A 52 -0.82 2.09 0.35
C ILE A 52 -1.85 1.60 1.38
N SER A 53 -1.91 2.26 2.53
CA SER A 53 -2.82 1.88 3.61
C SER A 53 -4.29 2.12 3.23
N CYS A 54 -4.58 3.22 2.53
CA CYS A 54 -5.91 3.53 2.02
C CYS A 54 -6.36 2.51 0.95
N ALA A 55 -5.48 2.14 0.02
CA ALA A 55 -5.78 1.11 -0.98
C ALA A 55 -6.08 -0.24 -0.31
N SER A 56 -5.34 -0.61 0.73
CA SER A 56 -5.61 -1.84 1.49
C SER A 56 -6.97 -1.79 2.19
N LEU A 57 -7.37 -0.65 2.75
CA LEU A 57 -8.69 -0.48 3.33
C LEU A 57 -9.80 -0.58 2.28
N ALA A 58 -9.64 0.07 1.13
CA ALA A 58 -10.62 0.05 0.05
C ALA A 58 -10.84 -1.37 -0.52
N LEU A 59 -9.77 -2.17 -0.61
CA LEU A 59 -9.90 -3.57 -1.01
C LEU A 59 -10.65 -4.42 0.03
N ALA A 60 -10.44 -4.12 1.32
CA ALA A 60 -11.15 -4.80 2.41
C ALA A 60 -12.64 -4.42 2.44
N ASP A 61 -12.93 -3.14 2.26
CA ASP A 61 -14.29 -2.58 2.17
C ASP A 61 -15.05 -3.14 0.96
N ALA A 62 -14.38 -3.30 -0.18
CA ALA A 62 -14.95 -3.95 -1.37
C ALA A 62 -15.21 -5.47 -1.20
N GLY A 63 -14.87 -6.06 -0.04
CA GLY A 63 -15.05 -7.48 0.24
C GLY A 63 -14.11 -8.40 -0.55
N ILE A 64 -12.98 -7.87 -1.04
CA ILE A 64 -11.99 -8.67 -1.77
C ILE A 64 -11.17 -9.46 -0.76
N MET A 65 -11.13 -10.79 -0.92
CA MET A 65 -10.30 -11.65 -0.07
C MET A 65 -8.82 -11.32 -0.25
N MET A 66 -8.21 -10.78 0.81
CA MET A 66 -6.77 -10.50 0.89
C MET A 66 -6.13 -11.36 1.97
N TYR A 67 -4.83 -11.64 1.83
CA TYR A 67 -4.07 -12.37 2.84
C TYR A 67 -3.91 -11.59 4.15
N ASP A 68 -3.71 -10.27 4.04
CA ASP A 68 -3.55 -9.36 5.17
C ASP A 68 -3.85 -7.93 4.73
N LEU A 69 -4.15 -7.06 5.70
CA LEU A 69 -4.16 -5.62 5.50
C LEU A 69 -2.73 -5.11 5.42
N VAL A 70 -2.41 -4.39 4.36
CA VAL A 70 -1.08 -3.81 4.18
C VAL A 70 -1.04 -2.45 4.86
N THR A 71 -0.03 -2.23 5.69
CA THR A 71 0.18 -0.96 6.37
C THR A 71 1.54 -0.40 6.01
N SER A 72 1.64 0.92 5.89
CA SER A 72 2.88 1.58 5.52
C SER A 72 3.08 2.82 6.38
N VAL A 73 4.32 3.04 6.79
CA VAL A 73 4.72 4.14 7.67
C VAL A 73 6.01 4.75 7.13
N SER A 74 6.10 6.08 7.16
CA SER A 74 7.34 6.80 6.86
C SER A 74 8.04 7.23 8.15
N VAL A 75 9.37 7.23 8.11
CA VAL A 75 10.24 7.71 9.17
C VAL A 75 11.31 8.58 8.55
N SER A 76 11.54 9.74 9.16
CA SER A 76 12.60 10.65 8.77
C SER A 76 13.67 10.75 9.82
N TYR A 77 14.89 10.95 9.35
CA TYR A 77 16.03 11.23 10.19
C TYR A 77 16.36 12.71 10.13
N LEU A 78 16.13 13.40 11.24
CA LEU A 78 16.40 14.83 11.40
C LEU A 78 17.53 15.02 12.40
N GLY A 79 18.76 15.15 11.91
CA GLY A 79 19.95 15.48 12.69
C GLY A 79 20.37 14.40 13.71
N LYS A 80 19.62 14.23 14.81
CA LYS A 80 19.84 13.22 15.86
C LYS A 80 18.57 12.45 16.26
N ASN A 81 17.40 12.92 15.81
CA ASN A 81 16.10 12.36 16.18
C ASN A 81 15.48 11.61 14.98
N LEU A 82 14.76 10.54 15.30
CA LEU A 82 13.93 9.80 14.34
C LEU A 82 12.49 10.25 14.56
N VAL A 83 11.84 10.70 13.49
CA VAL A 83 10.45 11.18 13.49
C VAL A 83 9.61 10.21 12.67
N LEU A 84 8.46 9.80 13.21
CA LEU A 84 7.45 9.03 12.49
C LEU A 84 6.51 9.98 11.76
N ASP A 85 6.12 9.63 10.54
CA ASP A 85 5.23 10.40 9.67
C ASP A 85 5.61 11.89 9.62
N PRO A 86 6.78 12.21 9.04
CA PRO A 86 7.28 13.59 8.94
C PRO A 86 6.30 14.49 8.18
N THR A 87 6.24 15.75 8.61
CA THR A 87 5.57 16.81 7.86
C THR A 87 6.45 17.34 6.72
N LEU A 88 5.86 18.03 5.75
CA LEU A 88 6.60 18.60 4.61
C LEU A 88 7.77 19.50 5.03
N GLU A 89 7.61 20.26 6.12
CA GLU A 89 8.67 21.12 6.67
C GLU A 89 9.83 20.30 7.22
N GLU A 90 9.54 19.19 7.92
CA GLU A 90 10.55 18.26 8.45
C GLU A 90 11.24 17.49 7.33
N GLU A 91 10.50 17.11 6.28
CA GLU A 91 11.06 16.45 5.11
C GLU A 91 12.05 17.32 4.34
N SER A 92 11.87 18.65 4.37
CA SER A 92 12.79 19.58 3.69
C SER A 92 14.14 19.73 4.39
N HIS A 93 14.21 19.42 5.69
CA HIS A 93 15.41 19.53 6.52
C HIS A 93 16.00 18.17 6.93
N GLN A 94 15.41 17.06 6.48
CA GLN A 94 15.86 15.72 6.82
C GLN A 94 17.16 15.35 6.08
N ASP A 95 18.02 14.57 6.74
CA ASP A 95 19.22 14.00 6.10
C ASP A 95 18.89 12.68 5.37
N GLY A 96 17.76 12.06 5.71
CA GLY A 96 17.28 10.85 5.05
C GLY A 96 15.86 10.46 5.45
N SER A 97 15.17 9.76 4.54
CA SER A 97 13.84 9.18 4.71
C SER A 97 13.86 7.65 4.60
N LEU A 98 12.95 7.01 5.32
CA LEU A 98 12.75 5.57 5.40
C LEU A 98 11.25 5.31 5.30
N ILE A 99 10.81 4.58 4.29
CA ILE A 99 9.42 4.13 4.16
C ILE A 99 9.41 2.62 4.32
N LEU A 100 8.59 2.12 5.24
CA LEU A 100 8.43 0.70 5.51
C LEU A 100 6.98 0.31 5.31
N THR A 101 6.77 -0.73 4.51
CA THR A 101 5.47 -1.36 4.28
C THR A 101 5.51 -2.80 4.78
N CYS A 102 4.49 -3.18 5.53
CA CYS A 102 4.43 -4.42 6.30
C CYS A 102 3.03 -5.05 6.24
N MET A 103 3.01 -6.37 6.27
CA MET A 103 1.85 -7.21 6.58
C MET A 103 1.90 -7.55 8.08
N PRO A 104 1.15 -6.83 8.94
CA PRO A 104 1.24 -6.90 10.40
C PRO A 104 0.73 -8.23 10.97
N SER A 105 -0.18 -8.93 10.30
CA SER A 105 -0.67 -10.24 10.75
C SER A 105 0.36 -11.35 10.52
N ARG A 106 1.30 -11.15 9.58
CA ARG A 106 2.42 -12.07 9.29
C ARG A 106 3.77 -11.58 9.81
N ASP A 107 3.83 -10.37 10.35
CA ASP A 107 5.07 -9.66 10.72
C ASP A 107 6.10 -9.65 9.57
N GLU A 108 5.63 -9.48 8.33
CA GLU A 108 6.46 -9.57 7.13
C GLU A 108 6.56 -8.20 6.44
N VAL A 109 7.79 -7.76 6.14
CA VAL A 109 8.05 -6.50 5.42
C VAL A 109 7.95 -6.75 3.92
N THR A 110 7.04 -6.05 3.25
CA THR A 110 6.78 -6.19 1.81
C THR A 110 7.59 -5.22 0.96
N GLN A 111 7.80 -4.01 1.46
CA GLN A 111 8.55 -2.96 0.78
C GLN A 111 9.33 -2.14 1.81
N LEU A 112 10.58 -1.86 1.47
CA LEU A 112 11.46 -0.97 2.22
C LEU A 112 12.11 0.00 1.23
N THR A 113 11.90 1.29 1.43
CA THR A 113 12.52 2.35 0.62
C THR A 113 13.33 3.24 1.53
N ILE A 114 14.64 3.31 1.29
CA ILE A 114 15.57 4.13 2.06
C ILE A 114 16.13 5.18 1.12
N THR A 115 16.12 6.44 1.53
CA THR A 115 16.69 7.54 0.75
C THR A 115 17.51 8.43 1.69
N GLY A 116 18.64 8.94 1.18
CA GLY A 116 19.58 9.74 1.96
C GLY A 116 20.67 8.92 2.66
N GLU A 117 21.37 9.55 3.60
CA GLU A 117 22.51 8.94 4.28
C GLU A 117 22.09 8.27 5.59
N TRP A 118 22.28 6.95 5.65
CA TRP A 118 21.88 6.16 6.82
C TRP A 118 23.04 5.34 7.37
N SER A 119 23.19 5.40 8.70
CA SER A 119 24.11 4.52 9.43
C SER A 119 23.38 3.24 9.84
N THR A 120 24.02 2.08 9.73
CA THR A 120 23.48 0.75 10.09
C THR A 120 22.74 0.71 11.44
N PRO A 121 23.28 1.22 12.57
CA PRO A 121 22.56 1.24 13.84
C PRO A 121 21.29 2.11 13.81
N LYS A 122 21.27 3.19 13.02
CA LYS A 122 20.10 4.06 12.89
C LYS A 122 18.98 3.38 12.11
N ILE A 123 19.32 2.67 11.03
CA ILE A 123 18.35 1.90 10.24
C ILE A 123 17.71 0.82 11.11
N ASN A 124 18.50 0.06 11.88
CA ASN A 124 17.95 -0.97 12.76
C ASN A 124 16.98 -0.39 13.80
N LYS A 125 17.33 0.78 14.37
CA LYS A 125 16.45 1.49 15.31
C LYS A 125 15.18 2.00 14.62
N GLY A 126 15.32 2.63 13.44
CA GLY A 126 14.20 3.14 12.65
C GLY A 126 13.23 2.02 12.26
N MET A 127 13.75 0.89 11.77
CA MET A 127 12.95 -0.27 11.38
C MET A 127 12.14 -0.83 12.54
N LYS A 128 12.73 -0.93 13.74
CA LYS A 128 11.99 -1.36 14.96
C LYS A 128 10.85 -0.41 15.31
N ILE A 129 11.08 0.90 15.20
CA ILE A 129 10.07 1.92 15.45
C ILE A 129 8.95 1.83 14.40
N CYS A 130 9.29 1.67 13.12
CA CYS A 130 8.32 1.44 12.05
C CYS A 130 7.47 0.19 12.28
N MET A 131 8.05 -0.92 12.71
CA MET A 131 7.30 -2.17 12.96
C MET A 131 6.31 -2.02 14.14
N ASP A 132 6.71 -1.32 15.21
CA ASP A 132 5.81 -1.01 16.33
C ASP A 132 4.67 -0.07 15.90
N ALA A 133 4.99 0.97 15.12
CA ALA A 133 4.01 1.89 14.55
C ALA A 133 3.03 1.18 13.61
N CYS A 134 3.54 0.35 12.70
CA CYS A 134 2.77 -0.51 11.79
C CYS A 134 1.79 -1.42 12.54
N SER A 135 2.24 -2.03 13.64
CA SER A 135 1.39 -2.88 14.48
C SER A 135 0.22 -2.10 15.08
N LYS A 136 0.47 -0.90 15.63
CA LYS A 136 -0.57 -0.01 16.17
C LYS A 136 -1.51 0.49 15.06
N PHE A 137 -0.96 0.88 13.92
CA PHE A 137 -1.72 1.39 12.79
C PHE A 137 -2.67 0.31 12.23
N SER A 138 -2.22 -0.94 12.19
CA SER A 138 -3.07 -2.08 11.80
C SER A 138 -4.28 -2.28 12.73
N GLN A 139 -4.12 -2.04 14.03
CA GLN A 139 -5.22 -2.16 15.00
C GLN A 139 -6.26 -1.07 14.77
N ILE A 140 -5.82 0.16 14.47
CA ILE A 140 -6.70 1.29 14.14
C ILE A 140 -7.47 0.99 12.86
N MET A 141 -6.80 0.55 11.79
CA MET A 141 -7.44 0.19 10.53
C MET A 141 -8.46 -0.93 10.69
N LYS A 142 -8.11 -2.00 11.42
CA LYS A 142 -9.03 -3.10 11.74
C LYS A 142 -10.24 -2.63 12.56
N SER A 143 -10.04 -1.68 13.49
CA SER A 143 -11.12 -1.11 14.29
C SER A 143 -12.06 -0.26 13.43
N CYS A 144 -11.51 0.48 12.46
CA CYS A 144 -12.29 1.26 11.51
C CYS A 144 -13.20 0.37 10.65
N LEU A 145 -12.69 -0.75 10.13
CA LEU A 145 -13.49 -1.72 9.36
C LEU A 145 -14.59 -2.36 10.21
N LYS A 146 -14.31 -2.75 11.45
CA LYS A 146 -15.33 -3.31 12.35
C LYS A 146 -16.43 -2.31 12.71
N GLY A 147 -16.07 -1.05 12.90
CA GLY A 147 -17.04 0.02 13.16
C GLY A 147 -17.94 0.28 11.96
N LEU A 148 -17.43 0.09 10.74
CA LEU A 148 -18.22 0.18 9.52
C LEU A 148 -19.28 -0.93 9.43
N ASP A 149 -18.94 -2.17 9.79
CA ASP A 149 -19.90 -3.29 9.86
C ASP A 149 -21.08 -2.96 10.79
N SER A 150 -20.82 -2.34 11.96
CA SER A 150 -21.90 -1.92 12.86
C SER A 150 -22.77 -0.78 12.35
N ALA A 151 -22.28 0.01 11.38
CA ALA A 151 -23.06 1.08 10.75
C ALA A 151 -23.91 0.56 9.58
N LEU A 152 -23.49 -0.53 8.92
CA LEU A 152 -24.23 -1.15 7.82
C LEU A 152 -25.46 -1.94 8.31
N GLU A 153 -25.48 -2.40 9.57
CA GLU A 153 -26.68 -3.03 10.16
C GLU A 153 -27.83 -2.03 10.40
N GLU A 154 -27.59 -0.71 10.40
CA GLU A 154 -28.67 0.28 10.58
C GLU A 154 -29.39 0.62 9.27
N GLU A 155 -28.77 0.44 8.10
CA GLU A 155 -29.37 0.83 6.80
C GLU A 155 -30.38 -0.18 6.23
N ASP A 156 -30.34 -1.46 6.66
CA ASP A 156 -31.31 -2.48 6.22
C ASP A 156 -32.64 -2.44 6.98
N SER A 157 -32.79 -1.56 7.99
CA SER A 157 -34.00 -1.46 8.83
C SER A 157 -34.94 -0.30 8.48
N ASN A 158 -34.63 0.53 7.48
CA ASN A 158 -35.42 1.72 7.12
C ASN A 158 -35.74 1.79 5.63
N VAL A 159 -36.21 0.69 5.05
CA VAL A 159 -36.93 0.67 3.77
C VAL A 159 -38.28 -0.03 4.00
N ASP A 160 -39.25 0.74 4.53
CA ASP A 160 -40.69 0.44 4.49
C ASP A 160 -41.34 1.11 3.28
#